data_AF-A0A7C5KK85-F1
#
_entry.id   AF-A0A7C5KK85-F1
#
_cell.length_a   1.000
_cell.length_b   1.000
_cell.length_c   1.000
_cell.angle_alpha   90.00
_cell.angle_beta   90.00
_cell.angle_gamma   90.00
#
_symmetry.space_group_name_H-M   'P 1'
#
loop_
_entity.id
_entity.type
_entity.pdbx_description
1 polymer ?
#
loop_
_entity_poly.entity_id
_entity_poly.type
_entity_poly.pdbx_seq_one_letter_code
_entity_poly.pdbx_strand_id
1 'polypeptide(L)'
;MPIRKTREDGAMAFKGDLKNIGLFDVFQNLLHNRLCGTLRVVAREGERWVAIEDGHIRMLSLGKGKGLPMRGFLVQRNYVDRVAFEKLLAKRGKSRRLLHDLLARAGLLSVEDFQACVEERISEELFELLSWKNAQFEFLEGPPPNGIFDMAQKSLPIALDPSGLLMEGARRQDEWERIRTVVTGDHDLFVALGEEPPMDSDGAMVWNALDGRSDLAQLYEEIPLGRFELADTVARLVQEGYARPVVPNELPDLARQALDEGDAQRARSLLEKALELQRNNKELREVLAEVLESLGEVKEAAANWAWLATQAIQEDKDRLALELFLRAADLDPVDIGIWERIFELQESQGDSHDFEVAALDLARQFELLGLGERAMETLERALDRPDLSLRESLLLRLADCSRSCGRGEDGLGRCLLAAESLDREGRKEEALHLLEGLEQLFPGRKEVEGALEDLRNHRREKRMAMRKRLIGLSLATLAGTLLLLILVTEGMFRARLGRSLASLGPNIGQGRALEALAELDALRARSTFSLSGWKLDRLRKGVLQAGVAEAEALEKVGLHKAALARAKVLMAELPKKDPLRLRLSRILSPR
;
A
#
# COMPACT_ATOMS: atom_id res chain seq x y z
N MET A 1 -47.65 39.36 -1.94
CA MET A 1 -46.91 40.52 -1.41
C MET A 1 -45.42 40.25 -1.59
N PRO A 2 -44.70 40.99 -2.45
CA PRO A 2 -43.26 40.83 -2.53
C PRO A 2 -42.63 41.54 -1.34
N ILE A 3 -41.69 40.82 -0.70
CA ILE A 3 -40.85 41.27 0.39
C ILE A 3 -40.07 42.51 -0.09
N ARG A 4 -40.30 43.65 0.57
CA ARG A 4 -39.54 44.87 0.34
C ARG A 4 -38.06 44.59 0.62
N LYS A 5 -37.20 44.70 -0.39
CA LYS A 5 -35.78 45.00 -0.19
C LYS A 5 -35.69 46.33 0.55
N THR A 6 -35.28 46.30 1.82
CA THR A 6 -34.77 47.47 2.52
C THR A 6 -33.52 47.95 1.77
N ARG A 7 -33.62 49.11 1.13
CA ARG A 7 -32.47 49.91 0.72
C ARG A 7 -31.85 50.47 2.00
N GLU A 8 -30.77 49.87 2.47
CA GLU A 8 -29.93 50.40 3.56
C GLU A 8 -28.45 50.31 3.15
N ASP A 9 -28.14 50.70 1.92
CA ASP A 9 -26.76 50.89 1.49
C ASP A 9 -26.44 52.39 1.68
N GLY A 10 -25.54 52.69 2.62
CA GLY A 10 -24.90 54.01 2.67
C GLY A 10 -24.28 54.32 1.30
N ALA A 11 -24.28 55.59 0.89
CA ALA A 11 -23.67 55.95 -0.37
C ALA A 11 -22.16 55.66 -0.28
N MET A 12 -21.67 54.72 -1.11
CA MET A 12 -20.24 54.43 -1.22
C MET A 12 -19.52 55.72 -1.62
N ALA A 13 -18.63 56.23 -0.76
CA ALA A 13 -17.90 57.46 -1.01
C ALA A 13 -16.61 57.19 -1.78
N PHE A 14 -15.80 56.22 -1.32
CA PHE A 14 -14.60 55.77 -2.05
C PHE A 14 -14.18 54.35 -1.63
N LYS A 15 -13.42 53.69 -2.51
CA LYS A 15 -12.85 52.35 -2.28
C LYS A 15 -11.49 52.22 -2.95
N GLY A 16 -10.65 51.32 -2.46
CA GLY A 16 -9.31 51.13 -2.98
C GLY A 16 -8.63 49.83 -2.52
N ASP A 17 -7.37 49.70 -2.89
CA ASP A 17 -6.48 48.59 -2.52
C ASP A 17 -5.26 49.19 -1.80
N LEU A 18 -4.90 48.59 -0.66
CA LEU A 18 -3.76 49.03 0.15
C LEU A 18 -2.40 48.93 -0.56
N LYS A 19 -2.32 48.24 -1.70
CA LYS A 19 -1.13 48.26 -2.56
C LYS A 19 -0.82 49.63 -3.16
N ASN A 20 -1.84 50.45 -3.39
CA ASN A 20 -1.70 51.73 -4.08
C ASN A 20 -1.76 52.94 -3.13
N ILE A 21 -2.51 52.81 -2.02
CA ILE A 21 -2.72 53.86 -1.03
C ILE A 21 -2.62 53.20 0.34
N GLY A 22 -1.68 53.64 1.17
CA GLY A 22 -1.51 53.09 2.51
C GLY A 22 -2.70 53.42 3.40
N LEU A 23 -2.99 52.56 4.38
CA LEU A 23 -4.11 52.79 5.30
C LEU A 23 -3.90 54.05 6.15
N PHE A 24 -2.64 54.46 6.35
CA PHE A 24 -2.27 55.74 6.93
C PHE A 24 -2.90 56.93 6.18
N ASP A 25 -2.76 56.97 4.85
CA ASP A 25 -3.31 58.03 4.00
C ASP A 25 -4.83 58.04 4.04
N VAL A 26 -5.45 56.86 4.14
CA VAL A 26 -6.91 56.70 4.26
C VAL A 26 -7.41 57.35 5.56
N PHE A 27 -6.80 57.04 6.71
CA PHE A 27 -7.18 57.65 7.98
C PHE A 27 -6.88 59.16 8.04
N GLN A 28 -5.76 59.61 7.46
CA GLN A 28 -5.44 61.03 7.34
C GLN A 28 -6.48 61.79 6.50
N ASN A 29 -6.95 61.19 5.40
CA ASN A 29 -8.00 61.78 4.58
C ASN A 29 -9.33 61.90 5.35
N LEU A 30 -9.71 60.83 6.07
CA LEU A 30 -10.93 60.80 6.89
C LEU A 30 -10.89 61.88 7.98
N LEU A 31 -9.73 62.07 8.62
CA LEU A 31 -9.52 63.10 9.63
C LEU A 31 -9.55 64.52 9.04
N HIS A 32 -8.75 64.78 7.99
CA HIS A 32 -8.62 66.12 7.39
C HIS A 32 -9.94 66.63 6.82
N ASN A 33 -10.70 65.74 6.18
CA ASN A 33 -11.99 66.06 5.58
C ASN A 33 -13.16 65.92 6.58
N ARG A 34 -12.88 65.55 7.84
CA ARG A 34 -13.87 65.40 8.92
C ARG A 34 -15.05 64.51 8.51
N LEU A 35 -14.74 63.40 7.83
CA LEU A 35 -15.76 62.52 7.26
C LEU A 35 -16.48 61.72 8.34
N CYS A 36 -17.76 61.41 8.10
CA CYS A 36 -18.60 60.59 8.95
C CYS A 36 -19.08 59.37 8.16
N GLY A 37 -18.79 58.17 8.66
CA GLY A 37 -19.12 56.94 7.95
C GLY A 37 -18.46 55.72 8.56
N THR A 38 -18.43 54.63 7.79
CA THR A 38 -17.82 53.37 8.21
C THR A 38 -16.80 52.92 7.19
N LEU A 39 -15.56 52.74 7.65
CA LEU A 39 -14.49 52.13 6.87
C LEU A 39 -14.54 50.62 7.06
N ARG A 40 -14.64 49.87 5.96
CA ARG A 40 -14.54 48.43 5.92
C ARG A 40 -13.23 48.05 5.26
N VAL A 41 -12.46 47.16 5.87
CA VAL A 41 -11.21 46.63 5.34
C VAL A 41 -11.29 45.10 5.31
N VAL A 42 -10.95 44.50 4.18
CA VAL A 42 -11.02 43.05 3.94
C VAL A 42 -9.70 42.56 3.36
N ALA A 43 -9.11 41.55 4.00
CA ALA A 43 -7.88 40.90 3.58
C ALA A 43 -8.01 39.37 3.72
N ARG A 44 -6.93 38.63 3.45
CA ARG A 44 -6.89 37.18 3.70
C ARG A 44 -6.91 36.88 5.20
N GLU A 45 -6.29 37.77 5.96
CA GLU A 45 -6.12 37.77 7.41
C GLU A 45 -7.47 37.94 8.12
N GLY A 46 -8.41 38.69 7.52
CA GLY A 46 -9.77 38.83 8.03
C GLY A 46 -10.48 40.07 7.53
N GLU A 47 -11.44 40.52 8.33
CA GLU A 47 -12.23 41.72 8.08
C GLU A 47 -12.16 42.64 9.30
N ARG A 48 -12.20 43.96 9.08
CA ARG A 48 -12.35 44.99 10.12
C ARG A 48 -13.32 46.07 9.66
N TRP A 49 -14.12 46.55 10.59
CA TRP A 49 -15.04 47.67 10.40
C TRP A 49 -14.71 48.75 11.42
N VAL A 50 -14.51 49.98 10.96
CA VAL A 50 -14.15 51.13 11.79
C VAL A 50 -15.18 52.23 11.56
N ALA A 51 -15.93 52.59 12.61
CA ALA A 51 -16.87 53.70 12.54
C ALA A 51 -16.15 55.01 12.84
N ILE A 52 -16.38 55.99 11.99
CA ILE A 52 -15.74 57.30 12.03
C ILE A 52 -16.82 58.38 12.13
N GLU A 53 -16.59 59.33 13.03
CA GLU A 53 -17.44 60.50 13.23
C GLU A 53 -16.56 61.73 13.39
N ASP A 54 -16.79 62.75 12.58
CA ASP A 54 -15.99 63.98 12.54
C ASP A 54 -14.48 63.70 12.37
N GLY A 55 -14.15 62.69 11.56
CA GLY A 55 -12.77 62.23 11.35
C GLY A 55 -12.16 61.40 12.49
N HIS A 56 -12.85 61.23 13.62
CA HIS A 56 -12.37 60.48 14.77
C HIS A 56 -12.92 59.05 14.79
N ILE A 57 -12.14 58.13 15.36
CA ILE A 57 -12.54 56.72 15.48
C ILE A 57 -13.44 56.56 16.70
N ARG A 58 -14.66 56.05 16.47
CA ARG A 58 -15.68 55.87 17.51
C ARG A 58 -15.82 54.40 17.93
N MET A 59 -15.76 53.49 16.96
CA MET A 59 -16.03 52.07 17.18
C MET A 59 -15.20 51.20 16.24
N LEU A 60 -14.92 49.97 16.67
CA LEU A 60 -14.26 48.96 15.85
C LEU A 60 -14.95 47.61 16.03
N SER A 61 -15.18 46.92 14.92
CA SER A 61 -15.72 45.55 14.90
C SER A 61 -14.85 44.64 14.05
N LEU A 62 -14.72 43.39 14.52
CA LEU A 62 -13.99 42.34 13.81
C LEU A 62 -14.79 41.79 12.62
N GLY A 63 -16.09 42.09 12.49
CA GLY A 63 -16.93 41.54 11.42
C GLY A 63 -16.87 40.01 11.38
N LYS A 64 -16.53 39.44 10.21
CA LYS A 64 -16.24 38.00 10.04
C LYS A 64 -14.77 37.62 10.25
N GLY A 65 -13.93 38.57 10.68
CA GLY A 65 -12.51 38.37 10.97
C GLY A 65 -12.25 37.68 12.30
N LYS A 66 -11.03 37.17 12.44
CA LYS A 66 -10.49 36.64 13.71
C LYS A 66 -9.92 37.79 14.54
N GLY A 67 -9.89 37.64 15.86
CA GLY A 67 -9.36 38.62 16.82
C GLY A 67 -9.92 38.34 18.21
N LEU A 68 -9.36 38.99 19.24
CA LEU A 68 -9.79 38.74 20.62
C LEU A 68 -11.11 39.46 20.91
N PRO A 69 -12.21 38.74 21.26
CA PRO A 69 -13.48 39.37 21.59
C PRO A 69 -13.37 40.21 22.88
N MET A 70 -14.25 41.21 23.06
CA MET A 70 -14.22 42.11 24.22
C MET A 70 -14.17 41.37 25.57
N ARG A 71 -14.92 40.27 25.70
CA ARG A 71 -14.93 39.45 26.91
C ARG A 71 -13.57 38.80 27.19
N GLY A 72 -12.91 38.31 26.16
CA GLY A 72 -11.57 37.73 26.26
C GLY A 72 -10.56 38.82 26.60
N PHE A 73 -10.64 39.98 25.94
CA PHE A 73 -9.75 41.11 26.17
C PHE A 73 -9.79 41.61 27.62
N LEU A 74 -10.98 41.75 28.22
CA LEU A 74 -11.15 42.15 29.62
C LEU A 74 -10.46 41.19 30.61
N VAL A 75 -10.53 39.88 30.32
CA VAL A 75 -9.91 38.87 31.18
C VAL A 75 -8.40 38.81 30.96
N GLN A 76 -7.97 38.78 29.70
CA GLN A 76 -6.55 38.69 29.36
C GLN A 76 -5.78 39.90 29.89
N ARG A 77 -6.31 41.12 29.74
CA ARG A 77 -5.69 42.35 30.24
C ARG A 77 -5.92 42.60 31.74
N ASN A 78 -6.43 41.61 32.49
CA ASN A 78 -6.70 41.69 33.92
C ASN A 78 -7.63 42.85 34.37
N TYR A 79 -8.45 43.41 33.47
CA TYR A 79 -9.51 44.35 33.85
C TYR A 79 -10.57 43.69 34.75
N VAL A 80 -10.77 42.37 34.60
CA VAL A 80 -11.68 41.59 35.44
C VAL A 80 -11.09 40.21 35.76
N ASP A 81 -11.31 39.74 36.98
CA ASP A 81 -10.99 38.36 37.36
C ASP A 81 -11.86 37.36 36.57
N ARG A 82 -11.22 36.34 35.97
CA ARG A 82 -11.89 35.33 35.14
C ARG A 82 -13.04 34.64 35.88
N VAL A 83 -12.80 34.20 37.10
CA VAL A 83 -13.77 33.42 37.88
C VAL A 83 -14.96 34.29 38.30
N ALA A 84 -14.70 35.52 38.75
CA ALA A 84 -15.74 36.48 39.10
C ALA A 84 -16.58 36.88 37.89
N PHE A 85 -15.94 37.08 36.74
CA PHE A 85 -16.61 37.46 35.49
C PHE A 85 -17.49 36.34 34.94
N GLU A 86 -17.01 35.10 34.92
CA GLU A 86 -17.81 33.94 34.52
C GLU A 86 -19.03 33.72 35.43
N LYS A 87 -18.85 33.87 36.76
CA LYS A 87 -19.96 33.81 37.73
C LYS A 87 -21.00 34.91 37.46
N LEU A 88 -20.57 36.13 37.11
CA LEU A 88 -21.47 37.22 36.77
C LEU A 88 -22.24 36.92 35.47
N LEU A 89 -21.56 36.41 34.44
CA LEU A 89 -22.18 36.04 33.17
C LEU A 89 -23.17 34.88 33.33
N ALA A 90 -22.88 33.88 34.16
CA ALA A 90 -23.81 32.79 34.46
C ALA A 90 -25.09 33.30 35.17
N LYS A 91 -24.95 34.27 36.09
CA LYS A 91 -26.08 34.91 36.80
C LYS A 91 -26.90 35.85 35.91
N ARG A 92 -26.35 36.30 34.77
CA ARG A 92 -27.01 37.25 33.85
C ARG A 92 -28.31 36.69 33.25
N GLY A 93 -28.42 35.38 33.03
CA GLY A 93 -29.59 34.75 32.42
C GLY A 93 -30.00 35.44 31.11
N LYS A 94 -31.27 35.88 31.01
CA LYS A 94 -31.82 36.63 29.84
C LYS A 94 -31.68 38.15 29.92
N SER A 95 -30.84 38.68 30.82
CA SER A 95 -30.71 40.14 31.01
C SER A 95 -30.20 40.84 29.75
N ARG A 96 -30.99 41.81 29.26
CA ARG A 96 -30.68 42.66 28.10
C ARG A 96 -29.77 43.86 28.44
N ARG A 97 -29.23 43.94 29.66
CA ARG A 97 -28.31 45.03 30.05
C ARG A 97 -27.03 44.99 29.22
N LEU A 98 -26.44 46.17 29.01
CA LEU A 98 -25.13 46.32 28.37
C LEU A 98 -24.03 45.77 29.29
N LEU A 99 -22.87 45.44 28.70
CA LEU A 99 -21.80 44.75 29.41
C LEU A 99 -21.16 45.64 30.50
N HIS A 100 -20.83 46.90 30.18
CA HIS A 100 -20.29 47.85 31.16
C HIS A 100 -21.22 48.08 32.34
N ASP A 101 -22.53 48.23 32.10
CA ASP A 101 -23.54 48.38 33.17
C ASP A 101 -23.61 47.17 34.10
N LEU A 102 -23.44 45.97 33.54
CA LEU A 102 -23.47 44.74 34.31
C LEU A 102 -22.23 44.63 35.21
N LEU A 103 -21.05 44.96 34.67
CA LEU A 103 -19.78 44.96 35.37
C LEU A 103 -19.75 46.01 36.49
N ALA A 104 -20.18 47.24 36.20
CA ALA A 104 -20.22 48.34 37.15
C ALA A 104 -21.13 48.03 38.35
N ARG A 105 -22.33 47.49 38.09
CA ARG A 105 -23.26 47.10 39.17
C ARG A 105 -22.76 45.94 40.03
N ALA A 106 -21.96 45.05 39.45
CA ALA A 106 -21.33 43.96 40.17
C ALA A 106 -20.08 44.41 40.96
N GLY A 107 -19.66 45.68 40.79
CA GLY A 107 -18.43 46.20 41.37
C GLY A 107 -17.16 45.59 40.80
N LEU A 108 -17.22 44.99 39.60
CA LEU A 108 -16.07 44.34 38.97
C LEU A 108 -15.23 45.30 38.13
N LEU A 109 -15.86 46.29 37.48
CA LEU A 109 -15.18 47.28 36.64
C LEU A 109 -16.07 48.52 36.49
N SER A 110 -15.51 49.72 36.61
CA SER A 110 -16.26 50.97 36.39
C SER A 110 -16.61 51.19 34.91
N VAL A 111 -17.50 52.13 34.61
CA VAL A 111 -17.84 52.46 33.21
C VAL A 111 -16.66 53.18 32.54
N GLU A 112 -15.95 54.00 33.31
CA GLU A 112 -14.76 54.73 32.91
C GLU A 112 -13.61 53.77 32.56
N ASP A 113 -13.34 52.77 33.41
CA ASP A 113 -12.29 51.76 33.15
C ASP A 113 -12.69 50.84 31.98
N PHE A 114 -13.99 50.55 31.83
CA PHE A 114 -14.47 49.83 30.66
C PHE A 114 -14.27 50.65 29.37
N GLN A 115 -14.50 51.97 29.42
CA GLN A 115 -14.21 52.85 28.29
C GLN A 115 -12.73 52.82 27.94
N ALA A 116 -11.84 52.96 28.92
CA ALA A 116 -10.39 52.88 28.71
C ALA A 116 -9.98 51.52 28.09
N CYS A 117 -10.56 50.42 28.57
CA CYS A 117 -10.35 49.09 28.00
C CYS A 117 -10.81 49.00 26.53
N VAL A 118 -11.94 49.64 26.18
CA VAL A 118 -12.42 49.67 24.80
C VAL A 118 -11.48 50.50 23.92
N GLU A 119 -10.99 51.63 24.41
CA GLU A 119 -10.04 52.49 23.71
C GLU A 119 -8.71 51.76 23.45
N GLU A 120 -8.18 51.05 24.44
CA GLU A 120 -7.00 50.19 24.30
C GLU A 120 -7.24 49.11 23.24
N ARG A 121 -8.37 48.38 23.32
CA ARG A 121 -8.70 47.34 22.35
C ARG A 121 -8.85 47.87 20.93
N ILE A 122 -9.48 49.03 20.75
CA ILE A 122 -9.56 49.68 19.42
C ILE A 122 -8.15 49.97 18.92
N SER A 123 -7.28 50.51 19.77
CA SER A 123 -5.90 50.86 19.43
C SER A 123 -5.10 49.63 18.98
N GLU A 124 -5.13 48.54 19.76
CA GLU A 124 -4.47 47.27 19.43
C GLU A 124 -4.91 46.71 18.07
N GLU A 125 -6.21 46.67 17.82
CA GLU A 125 -6.77 46.17 16.56
C GLU A 125 -6.43 47.09 15.37
N LEU A 126 -6.29 48.40 15.61
CA LEU A 126 -5.83 49.34 14.58
C LEU A 126 -4.35 49.17 14.27
N PHE A 127 -3.50 48.91 15.26
CA PHE A 127 -2.09 48.61 15.02
C PHE A 127 -1.92 47.34 14.20
N GLU A 128 -2.70 46.29 14.50
CA GLU A 128 -2.75 45.08 13.68
C GLU A 128 -3.21 45.40 12.25
N LEU A 129 -4.28 46.17 12.11
CA LEU A 129 -4.84 46.55 10.80
C LEU A 129 -3.85 47.36 9.95
N LEU A 130 -3.04 48.24 10.56
CA LEU A 130 -2.00 49.02 9.88
C LEU A 130 -0.87 48.13 9.33
N SER A 131 -0.66 46.94 9.90
CA SER A 131 0.34 45.98 9.41
C SER A 131 -0.10 45.24 8.13
N TRP A 132 -1.38 45.33 7.75
CA TRP A 132 -1.92 44.63 6.58
C TRP A 132 -1.44 45.27 5.27
N LYS A 133 -0.70 44.50 4.46
CA LYS A 133 -0.12 44.98 3.19
C LYS A 133 -1.00 44.72 1.96
N ASN A 134 -1.91 43.75 2.03
CA ASN A 134 -2.71 43.29 0.90
C ASN A 134 -4.20 43.24 1.26
N ALA A 135 -4.82 44.40 1.44
CA ALA A 135 -6.24 44.50 1.77
C ALA A 135 -7.00 45.42 0.81
N GLN A 136 -8.29 45.14 0.65
CA GLN A 136 -9.23 46.04 -0.01
C GLN A 136 -9.97 46.85 1.06
N PHE A 137 -10.21 48.12 0.78
CA PHE A 137 -10.97 48.97 1.68
C PHE A 137 -12.11 49.69 0.96
N GLU A 138 -13.16 49.99 1.72
CA GLU A 138 -14.36 50.68 1.27
C GLU A 138 -14.85 51.60 2.39
N PHE A 139 -15.08 52.88 2.06
CA PHE A 139 -15.68 53.83 2.99
C PHE A 139 -17.13 54.12 2.59
N LEU A 140 -18.04 53.84 3.52
CA LEU A 140 -19.47 54.03 3.38
C LEU A 140 -19.89 55.25 4.19
N GLU A 141 -20.38 56.30 3.51
CA GLU A 141 -20.93 57.47 4.20
C GLU A 141 -22.30 57.16 4.80
N GLY A 142 -22.56 57.75 5.97
CA GLY A 142 -23.83 57.62 6.70
C GLY A 142 -23.74 56.69 7.91
N PRO A 143 -24.90 56.29 8.47
CA PRO A 143 -24.93 55.52 9.71
C PRO A 143 -24.28 54.15 9.52
N PRO A 144 -23.58 53.63 10.55
CA PRO A 144 -22.95 52.32 10.46
C PRO A 144 -24.00 51.22 10.23
N PRO A 145 -23.68 50.15 9.48
CA PRO A 145 -24.64 49.10 9.21
C PRO A 145 -25.14 48.41 10.49
N ASN A 146 -26.41 48.02 10.48
CA ASN A 146 -27.07 47.42 11.63
C ASN A 146 -26.43 46.07 12.00
N GLY A 147 -26.19 45.87 13.31
CA GLY A 147 -25.72 44.60 13.85
C GLY A 147 -24.23 44.30 13.71
N ILE A 148 -23.43 45.23 13.14
CA ILE A 148 -21.98 45.06 13.00
C ILE A 148 -21.22 45.46 14.27
N PHE A 149 -21.64 46.55 14.94
CA PHE A 149 -20.98 47.10 16.12
C PHE A 149 -21.70 46.71 17.43
N ASP A 150 -20.92 46.56 18.51
CA ASP A 150 -21.46 46.25 19.83
C ASP A 150 -22.22 47.45 20.41
N MET A 151 -23.44 47.23 20.90
CA MET A 151 -24.26 48.26 21.52
C MET A 151 -23.62 48.85 22.79
N ALA A 152 -22.81 48.07 23.51
CA ALA A 152 -22.07 48.54 24.68
C ALA A 152 -20.96 49.51 24.32
N GLN A 153 -20.37 49.40 23.12
CA GLN A 153 -19.39 50.35 22.61
C GLN A 153 -20.10 51.61 22.08
N LYS A 154 -21.22 51.44 21.38
CA LYS A 154 -22.02 52.54 20.82
C LYS A 154 -22.53 53.52 21.87
N SER A 155 -22.76 53.08 23.10
CA SER A 155 -23.23 53.94 24.20
C SER A 155 -22.11 54.72 24.91
N LEU A 156 -20.84 54.50 24.56
CA LEU A 156 -19.70 55.16 25.19
C LEU A 156 -19.24 56.38 24.37
N PRO A 157 -18.72 57.43 25.03
CA PRO A 157 -18.29 58.66 24.36
C PRO A 157 -16.89 58.56 23.70
N ILE A 158 -16.49 57.41 23.14
CA ILE A 158 -15.13 57.15 22.62
C ILE A 158 -14.82 57.99 21.38
N ALA A 159 -13.84 58.88 21.41
CA ALA A 159 -13.35 59.65 20.26
C ALA A 159 -11.82 59.57 20.19
N LEU A 160 -11.29 58.59 19.44
CA LEU A 160 -9.85 58.45 19.26
C LEU A 160 -9.37 59.26 18.05
N ASP A 161 -8.32 60.05 18.26
CA ASP A 161 -7.61 60.76 17.19
C ASP A 161 -6.75 59.76 16.41
N PRO A 162 -6.99 59.57 15.10
CA PRO A 162 -6.17 58.70 14.27
C PRO A 162 -4.69 59.09 14.28
N SER A 163 -4.33 60.38 14.41
CA SER A 163 -2.95 60.86 14.25
C SER A 163 -1.98 60.22 15.24
N GLY A 164 -2.36 60.17 16.53
CA GLY A 164 -1.52 59.57 17.57
C GLY A 164 -1.37 58.06 17.37
N LEU A 165 -2.46 57.38 17.01
CA LEU A 165 -2.47 55.94 16.72
C LEU A 165 -1.64 55.61 15.47
N LEU A 166 -1.71 56.46 14.46
CA LEU A 166 -0.94 56.30 13.23
C LEU A 166 0.56 56.46 13.47
N MET A 167 0.97 57.43 14.28
CA MET A 167 2.38 57.60 14.66
C MET A 167 2.90 56.42 15.49
N GLU A 168 2.13 55.98 16.48
CA GLU A 168 2.50 54.84 17.30
C GLU A 168 2.52 53.54 16.47
N GLY A 169 1.56 53.35 15.56
CA GLY A 169 1.55 52.22 14.62
C GLY A 169 2.78 52.18 13.73
N ALA A 170 3.23 53.33 13.21
CA ALA A 170 4.48 53.43 12.45
C ALA A 170 5.70 53.06 13.30
N ARG A 171 5.78 53.59 14.54
CA ARG A 171 6.85 53.24 15.48
C ARG A 171 6.88 51.73 15.76
N ARG A 172 5.73 51.10 16.02
CA ARG A 172 5.62 49.66 16.25
C ARG A 172 6.06 48.85 15.03
N GLN A 173 5.74 49.33 13.83
CA GLN A 173 6.14 48.66 12.60
C GLN A 173 7.66 48.68 12.40
N ASP A 174 8.32 49.80 12.67
CA ASP A 174 9.78 49.90 12.63
C ASP A 174 10.42 49.02 13.72
N GLU A 175 9.85 49.04 14.94
CA GLU A 175 10.35 48.24 16.06
C GLU A 175 10.21 46.74 15.83
N TRP A 176 9.17 46.31 15.11
CA TRP A 176 9.01 44.92 14.70
C TRP A 176 10.18 44.39 13.87
N GLU A 177 10.90 45.24 13.13
CA GLU A 177 12.11 44.81 12.43
C GLU A 177 13.21 44.39 13.40
N ARG A 178 13.37 45.11 14.51
CA ARG A 178 14.29 44.72 15.60
C ARG A 178 13.80 43.48 16.31
N ILE A 179 12.51 43.43 16.68
CA ILE A 179 11.94 42.29 17.43
C ILE A 179 12.12 40.98 16.65
N ARG A 180 11.94 41.01 15.32
CA ARG A 180 12.11 39.84 14.44
C ARG A 180 13.53 39.27 14.37
N THR A 181 14.53 39.99 14.86
CA THR A 181 15.89 39.46 14.99
C THR A 181 16.02 38.45 16.14
N VAL A 182 15.10 38.49 17.10
CA VAL A 182 15.07 37.63 18.29
C VAL A 182 13.85 36.72 18.30
N VAL A 183 12.67 37.30 18.08
CA VAL A 183 11.37 36.62 18.05
C VAL A 183 11.01 36.32 16.61
N THR A 184 11.20 35.07 16.21
CA THR A 184 10.95 34.55 14.86
C THR A 184 9.51 34.08 14.65
N GLY A 185 8.83 33.67 15.72
CA GLY A 185 7.42 33.26 15.66
C GLY A 185 6.77 33.05 17.03
N ASP A 186 5.45 32.82 17.00
CA ASP A 186 4.62 32.66 18.21
C ASP A 186 4.98 31.39 19.01
N HIS A 187 5.65 30.40 18.42
CA HIS A 187 6.11 29.19 19.11
C HIS A 187 7.56 29.29 19.60
N ASP A 188 8.07 30.51 19.79
CA ASP A 188 9.38 30.74 20.39
C ASP A 188 9.38 30.55 21.90
N LEU A 189 10.46 29.92 22.39
CA LEU A 189 10.68 29.58 23.79
C LEU A 189 11.90 30.33 24.28
N PHE A 190 11.78 30.92 25.46
CA PHE A 190 12.84 31.71 26.07
C PHE A 190 13.05 31.28 27.51
N VAL A 191 14.31 31.35 27.95
CA VAL A 191 14.72 31.06 29.33
C VAL A 191 15.34 32.30 29.92
N ALA A 192 14.84 32.71 31.08
CA ALA A 192 15.41 33.75 31.92
C ALA A 192 16.80 33.34 32.43
N LEU A 193 17.70 34.32 32.51
CA LEU A 193 19.08 34.17 32.93
C LEU A 193 19.39 35.14 34.06
N GLY A 194 20.27 34.70 34.97
CA GLY A 194 20.84 35.56 36.00
C GLY A 194 19.83 35.98 37.07
N GLU A 195 20.03 37.19 37.59
CA GLU A 195 19.15 37.83 38.57
C GLU A 195 18.09 38.67 37.85
N GLU A 196 17.05 39.04 38.60
CA GLU A 196 15.93 39.84 38.09
C GLU A 196 16.43 41.13 37.40
N PRO A 197 15.95 41.44 36.18
CA PRO A 197 16.39 42.60 35.44
C PRO A 197 15.96 43.90 36.12
N PRO A 198 16.76 44.98 36.04
CA PRO A 198 16.38 46.32 36.53
C PRO A 198 15.41 46.99 35.55
N MET A 199 14.28 46.34 35.29
CA MET A 199 13.19 46.80 34.41
C MET A 199 11.97 47.23 35.23
N ASP A 200 10.93 47.67 34.54
CA ASP A 200 9.62 47.94 35.13
C ASP A 200 8.91 46.65 35.58
N SER A 201 7.74 46.80 36.20
CA SER A 201 6.93 45.67 36.66
C SER A 201 6.61 44.68 35.55
N ASP A 202 6.43 45.19 34.33
CA ASP A 202 6.06 44.41 33.16
C ASP A 202 7.27 43.59 32.67
N GLY A 203 8.45 44.21 32.60
CA GLY A 203 9.72 43.51 32.34
C GLY A 203 10.01 42.39 33.33
N ALA A 204 9.82 42.65 34.63
CA ALA A 204 9.97 41.64 35.68
C ALA A 204 8.94 40.50 35.55
N MET A 205 7.69 40.83 35.23
CA MET A 205 6.63 39.85 35.02
C MET A 205 6.93 38.93 33.83
N VAL A 206 7.33 39.52 32.70
CA VAL A 206 7.70 38.75 31.51
C VAL A 206 8.92 37.87 31.81
N TRP A 207 9.97 38.42 32.41
CA TRP A 207 11.16 37.67 32.78
C TRP A 207 10.85 36.46 33.67
N ASN A 208 10.00 36.63 34.69
CA ASN A 208 9.59 35.53 35.57
C ASN A 208 8.79 34.43 34.84
N ALA A 209 8.14 34.77 33.73
CA ALA A 209 7.40 33.82 32.90
C ALA A 209 8.27 33.12 31.84
N LEU A 210 9.51 33.58 31.61
CA LEU A 210 10.44 32.95 30.66
C LEU A 210 11.12 31.74 31.30
N ASP A 211 10.38 30.65 31.43
CA ASP A 211 10.82 29.42 32.11
C ASP A 211 11.37 28.34 31.15
N GLY A 212 11.41 28.63 29.85
CA GLY A 212 11.72 27.66 28.79
C GLY A 212 10.63 26.62 28.55
N ARG A 213 9.44 26.82 29.13
CA ARG A 213 8.31 25.90 29.07
C ARG A 213 7.17 26.48 28.25
N SER A 214 6.77 27.70 28.57
CA SER A 214 5.68 28.40 27.89
C SER A 214 6.20 29.08 26.62
N ASP A 215 5.60 28.77 25.48
CA ASP A 215 5.90 29.46 24.23
C ASP A 215 5.24 30.84 24.19
N LEU A 216 5.66 31.71 23.27
CA LEU A 216 5.08 33.06 23.18
C LEU A 216 3.57 33.04 22.94
N ALA A 217 3.04 32.04 22.23
CA ALA A 217 1.61 31.87 22.00
C ALA A 217 0.85 31.72 23.32
N GLN A 218 1.34 30.86 24.22
CA GLN A 218 0.81 30.68 25.56
C GLN A 218 1.02 31.94 26.41
N LEU A 219 2.20 32.56 26.35
CA LEU A 219 2.48 33.77 27.10
C LEU A 219 1.58 34.95 26.68
N TYR A 220 1.18 35.04 25.40
CA TYR A 220 0.19 36.03 24.96
C TYR A 220 -1.17 35.83 25.62
N GLU A 221 -1.51 34.63 26.08
CA GLU A 221 -2.78 34.36 26.77
C GLU A 221 -2.70 34.56 28.29
N GLU A 222 -1.53 34.32 28.87
CA GLU A 222 -1.30 34.32 30.33
C GLU A 222 -0.84 35.68 30.87
N ILE A 223 -0.05 36.41 30.09
CA ILE A 223 0.51 37.71 30.49
C ILE A 223 -0.46 38.82 30.05
N PRO A 224 -0.80 39.78 30.93
CA PRO A 224 -1.74 40.88 30.64
C PRO A 224 -1.16 41.98 29.73
N LEU A 225 -0.28 41.62 28.81
CA LEU A 225 0.34 42.51 27.83
C LEU A 225 -0.20 42.23 26.43
N GLY A 226 -0.06 43.22 25.55
CA GLY A 226 -0.39 43.05 24.14
C GLY A 226 0.69 42.26 23.44
N ARG A 227 0.37 41.80 22.22
CA ARG A 227 1.31 40.99 21.44
C ARG A 227 2.60 41.73 21.17
N PHE A 228 2.50 43.02 20.84
CA PHE A 228 3.65 43.85 20.57
C PHE A 228 4.48 44.08 21.83
N GLU A 229 3.84 44.49 22.93
CA GLU A 229 4.50 44.81 24.20
C GLU A 229 5.24 43.60 24.78
N LEU A 230 4.60 42.42 24.73
CA LEU A 230 5.24 41.20 25.19
C LEU A 230 6.46 40.85 24.32
N ALA A 231 6.31 40.85 22.99
CA ALA A 231 7.41 40.51 22.08
C ALA A 231 8.56 41.53 22.16
N ASP A 232 8.25 42.81 22.32
CA ASP A 232 9.22 43.88 22.56
C ASP A 232 10.02 43.65 23.84
N THR A 233 9.32 43.34 24.93
CA THR A 233 9.90 43.08 26.25
C THR A 233 10.82 41.85 26.19
N VAL A 234 10.37 40.76 25.58
CA VAL A 234 11.20 39.56 25.37
C VAL A 234 12.44 39.87 24.54
N ALA A 235 12.30 40.62 23.45
CA ALA A 235 13.44 41.00 22.62
C ALA A 235 14.46 41.85 23.38
N ARG A 236 14.00 42.79 24.22
CA ARG A 236 14.87 43.61 25.09
C ARG A 236 15.59 42.77 26.13
N LEU A 237 14.87 41.88 26.83
CA LEU A 237 15.46 40.95 27.80
C LEU A 237 16.58 40.11 27.19
N VAL A 238 16.39 39.62 25.96
CA VAL A 238 17.43 38.86 25.25
C VAL A 238 18.62 39.73 24.86
N GLN A 239 18.38 40.93 24.33
CA GLN A 239 19.46 41.84 23.92
C GLN A 239 20.30 42.34 25.10
N GLU A 240 19.67 42.53 26.26
CA GLU A 240 20.34 42.94 27.49
C GLU A 240 20.98 41.75 28.25
N GLY A 241 20.74 40.51 27.81
CA GLY A 241 21.36 39.30 28.35
C GLY A 241 20.64 38.70 29.57
N TYR A 242 19.43 39.16 29.90
CA TYR A 242 18.58 38.63 30.98
C TYR A 242 17.72 37.45 30.54
N ALA A 243 17.66 37.16 29.25
CA ALA A 243 17.03 35.97 28.71
C ALA A 243 17.81 35.47 27.48
N ARG A 244 17.51 34.26 27.05
CA ARG A 244 17.96 33.76 25.75
C ARG A 244 16.88 32.87 25.14
N PRO A 245 16.83 32.74 23.81
CA PRO A 245 16.08 31.66 23.20
C PRO A 245 16.60 30.31 23.69
N VAL A 246 15.69 29.35 23.85
CA VAL A 246 16.04 27.94 24.10
C VAL A 246 16.87 27.44 22.94
N VAL A 247 18.02 26.82 23.22
CA VAL A 247 18.88 26.32 22.13
C VAL A 247 18.35 24.99 21.59
N PRO A 248 18.57 24.70 20.29
CA PRO A 248 18.11 23.47 19.64
C PRO A 248 18.39 22.17 20.40
N ASN A 249 19.55 22.09 21.06
CA ASN A 249 19.99 20.89 21.77
C ASN A 249 19.27 20.66 23.11
N GLU A 250 18.60 21.68 23.66
CA GLU A 250 17.85 21.59 24.93
C GLU A 250 16.40 21.13 24.70
N LEU A 251 15.86 21.34 23.49
CA LEU A 251 14.48 21.01 23.15
C LEU A 251 14.11 19.53 23.38
N PRO A 252 14.98 18.53 23.07
CA PRO A 252 14.72 17.13 23.39
C PRO A 252 14.48 16.85 24.88
N ASP A 253 15.31 17.43 25.73
CA ASP A 253 15.23 17.18 27.18
C ASP A 253 14.02 17.89 27.79
N LEU A 254 13.70 19.09 27.30
CA LEU A 254 12.46 19.80 27.66
C LEU A 254 11.21 19.05 27.20
N ALA A 255 11.24 18.43 26.02
CA ALA A 255 10.13 17.61 25.52
C ALA A 255 9.91 16.38 26.40
N ARG A 256 10.99 15.67 26.79
CA ARG A 256 10.91 14.55 27.73
C ARG A 256 10.33 14.97 29.07
N GLN A 257 10.79 16.10 29.59
CA GLN A 257 10.26 16.64 30.83
C GLN A 257 8.76 16.98 30.72
N ALA A 258 8.32 17.56 29.61
CA ALA A 258 6.89 17.83 29.39
C ALA A 258 6.06 16.54 29.35
N LEU A 259 6.61 15.45 28.80
CA LEU A 259 5.97 14.13 28.83
C LEU A 259 5.89 13.54 30.24
N ASP A 260 6.95 13.67 31.04
CA ASP A 260 6.95 13.24 32.45
C ASP A 260 5.94 14.04 33.28
N GLU A 261 5.71 15.31 32.93
CA GLU A 261 4.71 16.20 33.52
C GLU A 261 3.28 15.92 33.01
N GLY A 262 3.11 15.07 32.00
CA GLY A 262 1.82 14.73 31.38
C GLY A 262 1.27 15.78 30.40
N ASP A 263 2.09 16.75 30.01
CA ASP A 263 1.72 17.81 29.07
C ASP A 263 2.11 17.44 27.63
N ALA A 264 1.30 16.56 27.03
CA ALA A 264 1.52 16.05 25.68
C ALA A 264 1.45 17.15 24.60
N GLN A 265 0.64 18.19 24.79
CA GLN A 265 0.51 19.28 23.82
C GLN A 265 1.80 20.11 23.77
N ARG A 266 2.40 20.39 24.93
CA ARG A 266 3.67 21.08 25.02
C ARG A 266 4.83 20.23 24.49
N ALA A 267 4.85 18.94 24.82
CA ALA A 267 5.83 18.00 24.29
C ALA A 267 5.81 17.97 22.75
N ARG A 268 4.61 17.96 22.15
CA ARG A 268 4.43 18.05 20.70
C ARG A 268 5.10 19.31 20.12
N SER A 269 4.77 20.50 20.61
CA SER A 269 5.34 21.77 20.09
C SER A 269 6.87 21.79 20.20
N LEU A 270 7.41 21.31 21.32
CA LEU A 270 8.87 21.21 21.55
C LEU A 270 9.54 20.26 20.55
N LEU A 271 8.95 19.11 20.29
CA LEU A 271 9.49 18.09 19.38
C LEU A 271 9.39 18.53 17.91
N GLU A 272 8.28 19.14 17.49
CA GLU A 272 8.12 19.71 16.16
C GLU A 272 9.25 20.73 15.88
N LYS A 273 9.48 21.64 16.84
CA LYS A 273 10.56 22.62 16.73
C LYS A 273 11.94 22.00 16.74
N ALA A 274 12.18 20.99 17.58
CA ALA A 274 13.45 20.27 17.59
C ALA A 274 13.72 19.59 16.23
N LEU A 275 12.68 19.08 15.57
CA LEU A 275 12.76 18.46 14.25
C LEU A 275 12.91 19.47 13.11
N GLU A 276 12.44 20.72 13.23
CA GLU A 276 12.74 21.76 12.24
C GLU A 276 14.26 21.98 12.10
N LEU A 277 14.96 21.90 13.23
CA LEU A 277 16.40 22.10 13.36
C LEU A 277 17.18 20.81 13.05
N GLN A 278 16.68 19.67 13.52
CA GLN A 278 17.28 18.35 13.33
C GLN A 278 16.37 17.42 12.51
N ARG A 279 16.12 17.78 11.24
CA ARG A 279 15.13 17.14 10.34
C ARG A 279 15.21 15.62 10.20
N ASN A 280 16.40 15.06 10.42
CA ASN A 280 16.70 13.64 10.26
C ASN A 280 16.91 12.90 11.59
N ASN A 281 16.62 13.54 12.73
CA ASN A 281 16.74 12.88 14.03
C ASN A 281 15.58 11.87 14.22
N LYS A 282 15.92 10.58 14.14
CA LYS A 282 14.95 9.47 14.21
C LYS A 282 14.34 9.33 15.60
N GLU A 283 15.16 9.47 16.64
CA GLU A 283 14.74 9.35 18.04
C GLU A 283 13.69 10.41 18.38
N LEU A 284 13.90 11.67 17.97
CA LEU A 284 12.92 12.73 18.21
C LEU A 284 11.63 12.54 17.44
N ARG A 285 11.72 12.01 16.21
CA ARG A 285 10.54 11.74 15.38
C ARG A 285 9.73 10.56 15.90
N GLU A 286 10.39 9.55 16.46
CA GLU A 286 9.72 8.42 17.14
C GLU A 286 8.95 8.92 18.36
N VAL A 287 9.59 9.70 19.23
CA VAL A 287 8.90 10.31 20.38
C VAL A 287 7.74 11.19 19.91
N LEU A 288 7.92 12.03 18.88
CA LEU A 288 6.83 12.86 18.35
C LEU A 288 5.66 12.00 17.86
N ALA A 289 5.93 10.90 17.17
CA ALA A 289 4.88 10.01 16.66
C ALA A 289 4.06 9.40 17.82
N GLU A 290 4.72 8.96 18.90
CA GLU A 290 4.05 8.46 20.11
C GLU A 290 3.21 9.55 20.80
N VAL A 291 3.73 10.78 20.87
CA VAL A 291 2.99 11.92 21.44
C VAL A 291 1.75 12.24 20.62
N LEU A 292 1.88 12.28 19.28
CA LEU A 292 0.75 12.51 18.38
C LEU A 292 -0.31 11.40 18.50
N GLU A 293 0.08 10.14 18.66
CA GLU A 293 -0.85 9.04 18.98
C GLU A 293 -1.61 9.31 20.29
N SER A 294 -0.90 9.71 21.34
CA SER A 294 -1.51 9.99 22.65
C SER A 294 -2.50 11.16 22.62
N LEU A 295 -2.27 12.13 21.73
CA LEU A 295 -3.16 13.27 21.47
C LEU A 295 -4.34 12.92 20.56
N GLY A 296 -4.33 11.75 19.90
CA GLY A 296 -5.35 11.35 18.93
C GLY A 296 -5.16 11.96 17.53
N GLU A 297 -4.01 12.55 17.24
CA GLU A 297 -3.66 13.16 15.94
C GLU A 297 -3.17 12.07 14.97
N VAL A 298 -4.06 11.13 14.64
CA VAL A 298 -3.72 9.87 13.96
C VAL A 298 -3.03 10.03 12.61
N LYS A 299 -3.39 11.06 11.82
CA LYS A 299 -2.82 11.28 10.48
C LYS A 299 -1.37 11.76 10.54
N GLU A 300 -1.09 12.69 11.46
CA GLU A 300 0.26 13.23 11.65
C GLU A 300 1.17 12.16 12.28
N ALA A 301 0.63 11.37 13.20
CA ALA A 301 1.32 10.20 13.76
C ALA A 301 1.68 9.18 12.67
N ALA A 302 0.70 8.76 11.85
CA ALA A 302 0.91 7.81 10.75
C ALA A 302 1.99 8.29 9.77
N ALA A 303 1.99 9.59 9.41
CA ALA A 303 3.00 10.18 8.54
C ALA A 303 4.42 10.10 9.13
N ASN A 304 4.58 10.35 10.45
CA ASN A 304 5.88 10.23 11.11
C ASN A 304 6.36 8.77 11.19
N TRP A 305 5.47 7.82 11.46
CA TRP A 305 5.79 6.38 11.43
C TRP A 305 6.18 5.89 10.03
N ALA A 306 5.43 6.30 9.00
CA ALA A 306 5.76 5.95 7.61
C ALA A 306 7.13 6.53 7.18
N TRP A 307 7.49 7.72 7.67
CA TRP A 307 8.82 8.28 7.44
C TRP A 307 9.92 7.44 8.12
N LEU A 308 9.71 7.05 9.38
CA LEU A 308 10.64 6.18 10.12
C LEU A 308 10.78 4.81 9.44
N ALA A 309 9.69 4.25 8.94
CA ALA A 309 9.68 3.01 8.18
C ALA A 309 10.52 3.12 6.89
N THR A 310 10.34 4.20 6.13
CA THR A 310 11.13 4.49 4.92
C THR A 310 12.62 4.61 5.24
N GLN A 311 12.95 5.23 6.38
CA GLN A 311 14.33 5.30 6.86
C GLN A 311 14.90 3.94 7.28
N ALA A 312 14.08 3.04 7.81
CA ALA A 312 14.50 1.68 8.14
C ALA A 312 14.81 0.85 6.89
N ILE A 313 14.06 1.03 5.78
CA ILE A 313 14.38 0.41 4.48
C ILE A 313 15.77 0.85 4.01
N GLN A 314 16.09 2.14 4.11
CA GLN A 314 17.40 2.67 3.69
C GLN A 314 18.57 2.10 4.51
N GLU A 315 18.29 1.57 5.70
CA GLU A 315 19.27 0.92 6.57
C GLU A 315 19.27 -0.61 6.44
N ASP A 316 18.59 -1.18 5.44
CA ASP A 316 18.40 -2.61 5.24
C ASP A 316 17.76 -3.32 6.46
N LYS A 317 16.87 -2.61 7.18
CA LYS A 317 16.14 -3.11 8.36
C LYS A 317 14.68 -3.37 8.02
N ASP A 318 14.43 -4.23 7.04
CA ASP A 318 13.10 -4.41 6.44
C ASP A 318 12.04 -4.93 7.40
N ARG A 319 12.41 -5.79 8.35
CA ARG A 319 11.48 -6.25 9.40
C ARG A 319 10.97 -5.09 10.26
N LEU A 320 11.86 -4.19 10.66
CA LEU A 320 11.48 -2.98 11.41
C LEU A 320 10.65 -2.05 10.53
N ALA A 321 11.01 -1.88 9.26
CA ALA A 321 10.24 -1.06 8.33
C ALA A 321 8.79 -1.56 8.21
N LEU A 322 8.60 -2.88 8.09
CA LEU A 322 7.27 -3.48 8.04
C LEU A 322 6.48 -3.24 9.34
N GLU A 323 7.08 -3.45 10.51
CA GLU A 323 6.44 -3.18 11.81
C GLU A 323 5.96 -1.72 11.92
N LEU A 324 6.79 -0.78 11.48
CA LEU A 324 6.47 0.65 11.49
C LEU A 324 5.39 1.03 10.46
N PHE A 325 5.40 0.45 9.26
CA PHE A 325 4.35 0.68 8.27
C PHE A 325 3.01 0.09 8.71
N LEU A 326 2.99 -1.09 9.34
CA LEU A 326 1.77 -1.67 9.89
C LEU A 326 1.19 -0.79 10.98
N ARG A 327 2.02 -0.28 11.90
CA ARG A 327 1.59 0.71 12.91
C ARG A 327 1.02 1.97 12.26
N ALA A 328 1.64 2.48 11.19
CA ALA A 328 1.13 3.63 10.45
C ALA A 328 -0.22 3.35 9.76
N ALA A 329 -0.37 2.16 9.18
CA ALA A 329 -1.61 1.71 8.51
C ALA A 329 -2.76 1.51 9.50
N ASP A 330 -2.49 1.08 10.73
CA ASP A 330 -3.50 0.97 11.79
C ASP A 330 -4.05 2.35 12.21
N LEU A 331 -3.21 3.39 12.17
CA LEU A 331 -3.58 4.76 12.51
C LEU A 331 -4.32 5.49 11.37
N ASP A 332 -3.83 5.36 10.14
CA ASP A 332 -4.49 5.89 8.94
C ASP A 332 -4.67 4.81 7.86
N PRO A 333 -5.73 3.97 7.97
CA PRO A 333 -5.98 2.90 7.01
C PRO A 333 -6.31 3.40 5.60
N VAL A 334 -6.65 4.68 5.44
CA VAL A 334 -7.08 5.28 4.16
C VAL A 334 -5.88 5.65 3.29
N ASP A 335 -4.68 5.80 3.87
CA ASP A 335 -3.47 6.11 3.12
C ASP A 335 -2.98 4.87 2.33
N ILE A 336 -3.39 4.80 1.06
CA ILE A 336 -2.98 3.76 0.11
C ILE A 336 -1.46 3.66 -0.01
N GLY A 337 -0.75 4.78 0.10
CA GLY A 337 0.71 4.80 -0.06
C GLY A 337 1.40 3.91 0.96
N ILE A 338 0.86 3.81 2.17
CA ILE A 338 1.37 2.92 3.22
C ILE A 338 1.15 1.46 2.82
N TRP A 339 -0.04 1.11 2.34
CA TRP A 339 -0.37 -0.25 1.92
C TRP A 339 0.42 -0.71 0.69
N GLU A 340 0.68 0.17 -0.27
CA GLU A 340 1.57 -0.11 -1.40
C GLU A 340 2.98 -0.45 -0.93
N ARG A 341 3.51 0.27 0.08
CA ARG A 341 4.83 -0.03 0.67
C ARG A 341 4.85 -1.37 1.42
N ILE A 342 3.79 -1.68 2.18
CA ILE A 342 3.66 -2.99 2.85
C ILE A 342 3.65 -4.12 1.81
N PHE A 343 2.89 -3.95 0.72
CA PHE A 343 2.83 -4.94 -0.36
C PHE A 343 4.20 -5.15 -1.02
N GLU A 344 4.92 -4.09 -1.38
CA GLU A 344 6.26 -4.16 -1.99
C GLU A 344 7.28 -4.87 -1.07
N LEU A 345 7.25 -4.58 0.23
CA LEU A 345 8.12 -5.24 1.21
C LEU A 345 7.80 -6.73 1.34
N GLN A 346 6.51 -7.09 1.42
CA GLN A 346 6.10 -8.48 1.53
C GLN A 346 6.30 -9.27 0.22
N GLU A 347 6.21 -8.63 -0.94
CA GLU A 347 6.51 -9.25 -2.24
C GLU A 347 7.98 -9.69 -2.31
N SER A 348 8.89 -8.86 -1.79
CA SER A 348 10.33 -9.09 -1.87
C SER A 348 10.86 -9.99 -0.74
N GLN A 349 10.30 -9.92 0.46
CA GLN A 349 10.85 -10.58 1.65
C GLN A 349 9.87 -11.44 2.45
N GLY A 350 8.58 -11.26 2.22
CA GLY A 350 7.52 -11.97 2.92
C GLY A 350 7.49 -13.45 2.56
N ASP A 351 7.06 -14.27 3.52
CA ASP A 351 6.65 -15.61 3.19
C ASP A 351 5.37 -15.58 2.33
N SER A 352 4.98 -16.75 1.81
CA SER A 352 3.81 -16.84 0.94
C SER A 352 2.52 -16.36 1.64
N HIS A 353 2.41 -16.56 2.96
CA HIS A 353 1.21 -16.20 3.71
C HIS A 353 1.14 -14.70 3.95
N ASP A 354 2.23 -14.08 4.37
CA ASP A 354 2.31 -12.65 4.64
C ASP A 354 2.08 -11.84 3.35
N PHE A 355 2.61 -12.31 2.22
CA PHE A 355 2.37 -11.69 0.92
C PHE A 355 0.92 -11.83 0.46
N GLU A 356 0.29 -12.99 0.71
CA GLU A 356 -1.14 -13.20 0.45
C GLU A 356 -2.00 -12.20 1.24
N VAL A 357 -1.72 -12.02 2.54
CA VAL A 357 -2.43 -11.06 3.41
C VAL A 357 -2.26 -9.63 2.89
N ALA A 358 -1.03 -9.22 2.59
CA ALA A 358 -0.75 -7.87 2.08
C ALA A 358 -1.47 -7.58 0.76
N ALA A 359 -1.53 -8.56 -0.16
CA ALA A 359 -2.26 -8.44 -1.42
C ALA A 359 -3.78 -8.25 -1.21
N LEU A 360 -4.37 -9.02 -0.28
CA LEU A 360 -5.79 -8.92 0.05
C LEU A 360 -6.13 -7.58 0.71
N ASP A 361 -5.29 -7.11 1.62
CA ASP A 361 -5.51 -5.84 2.30
C ASP A 361 -5.35 -4.65 1.35
N LEU A 362 -4.30 -4.61 0.53
CA LEU A 362 -4.13 -3.54 -0.47
C LEU A 362 -5.27 -3.53 -1.50
N ALA A 363 -5.71 -4.70 -1.98
CA ALA A 363 -6.86 -4.80 -2.88
C ALA A 363 -8.13 -4.25 -2.23
N ARG A 364 -8.37 -4.54 -0.94
CA ARG A 364 -9.51 -3.99 -0.19
C ARG A 364 -9.47 -2.46 -0.13
N GLN A 365 -8.29 -1.86 0.10
CA GLN A 365 -8.17 -0.40 0.13
C GLN A 365 -8.44 0.23 -1.23
N PHE A 366 -7.97 -0.36 -2.32
CA PHE A 366 -8.31 0.10 -3.66
C PHE A 366 -9.82 0.05 -3.94
N GLU A 367 -10.51 -1.01 -3.52
CA GLU A 367 -11.95 -1.12 -3.68
C GLU A 367 -12.74 -0.08 -2.89
N LEU A 368 -12.34 0.23 -1.66
CA LEU A 368 -12.97 1.28 -0.84
C LEU A 368 -12.93 2.65 -1.53
N LEU A 369 -11.95 2.88 -2.41
CA LEU A 369 -11.78 4.09 -3.20
C LEU A 369 -12.39 3.99 -4.61
N GLY A 370 -13.05 2.88 -4.93
CA GLY A 370 -13.64 2.63 -6.25
C GLY A 370 -12.62 2.30 -7.35
N LEU A 371 -11.37 1.99 -6.99
CA LEU A 371 -10.27 1.67 -7.90
C LEU A 371 -10.19 0.15 -8.17
N GLY A 372 -11.30 -0.46 -8.57
CA GLY A 372 -11.40 -1.92 -8.74
C GLY A 372 -10.42 -2.52 -9.75
N GLU A 373 -10.03 -1.78 -10.80
CA GLU A 373 -9.00 -2.25 -11.75
C GLU A 373 -7.61 -2.41 -11.07
N ARG A 374 -7.23 -1.48 -10.19
CA ARG A 374 -5.98 -1.59 -9.42
C ARG A 374 -6.04 -2.71 -8.38
N ALA A 375 -7.21 -2.94 -7.78
CA ALA A 375 -7.43 -4.08 -6.88
C ALA A 375 -7.22 -5.42 -7.61
N MET A 376 -7.77 -5.56 -8.82
CA MET A 376 -7.55 -6.75 -9.65
C MET A 376 -6.07 -6.93 -10.01
N GLU A 377 -5.40 -5.88 -10.46
CA GLU A 377 -3.96 -5.93 -10.79
C GLU A 377 -3.11 -6.39 -9.60
N THR A 378 -3.43 -5.91 -8.39
CA THR A 378 -2.74 -6.32 -7.15
C THR A 378 -2.90 -7.81 -6.87
N LEU A 379 -4.12 -8.33 -7.01
CA LEU A 379 -4.42 -9.76 -6.80
C LEU A 379 -3.81 -10.64 -7.89
N GLU A 380 -3.80 -10.17 -9.15
CA GLU A 380 -3.13 -10.84 -10.27
C GLU A 380 -1.63 -10.98 -10.02
N ARG A 381 -0.96 -9.90 -9.60
CA ARG A 381 0.47 -9.93 -9.25
C ARG A 381 0.77 -10.94 -8.14
N ALA A 382 -0.10 -11.07 -7.14
CA ALA A 382 0.07 -12.08 -6.10
C ALA A 382 -0.08 -13.51 -6.65
N LEU A 383 -1.03 -13.73 -7.57
CA LEU A 383 -1.28 -15.02 -8.21
C LEU A 383 -0.20 -15.44 -9.22
N ASP A 384 0.61 -14.50 -9.74
CA ASP A 384 1.77 -14.81 -10.60
C ASP A 384 2.85 -15.61 -9.86
N ARG A 385 2.86 -15.58 -8.52
CA ARG A 385 3.75 -16.37 -7.68
C ARG A 385 3.30 -17.85 -7.72
N PRO A 386 4.15 -18.82 -8.10
CA PRO A 386 3.73 -20.21 -8.32
C PRO A 386 3.09 -20.89 -7.10
N ASP A 387 3.59 -20.60 -5.91
CA ASP A 387 3.09 -21.05 -4.60
C ASP A 387 1.72 -20.47 -4.23
N LEU A 388 1.34 -19.32 -4.82
CA LEU A 388 0.06 -18.64 -4.59
C LEU A 388 -0.94 -18.80 -5.74
N SER A 389 -0.50 -19.25 -6.91
CA SER A 389 -1.31 -19.36 -8.13
C SER A 389 -2.65 -20.11 -7.99
N LEU A 390 -2.75 -21.02 -7.01
CA LEU A 390 -3.96 -21.80 -6.72
C LEU A 390 -4.57 -21.46 -5.34
N ARG A 391 -4.19 -20.34 -4.72
CA ARG A 391 -4.73 -19.92 -3.43
C ARG A 391 -6.16 -19.44 -3.58
N GLU A 392 -7.04 -20.12 -2.86
CA GLU A 392 -8.47 -19.91 -2.93
C GLU A 392 -8.89 -18.48 -2.54
N SER A 393 -8.33 -17.95 -1.45
CA SER A 393 -8.60 -16.60 -0.93
C SER A 393 -8.39 -15.50 -1.98
N LEU A 394 -7.24 -15.53 -2.68
CA LEU A 394 -6.89 -14.61 -3.75
C LEU A 394 -7.79 -14.79 -4.98
N LEU A 395 -8.05 -16.03 -5.38
CA LEU A 395 -8.91 -16.35 -6.52
C LEU A 395 -10.36 -15.88 -6.32
N LEU A 396 -10.95 -16.21 -5.16
CA LEU A 396 -12.31 -15.78 -4.83
C LEU A 396 -12.40 -14.26 -4.70
N ARG A 397 -11.40 -13.61 -4.09
CA ARG A 397 -11.38 -12.15 -4.01
C ARG A 397 -11.28 -11.52 -5.40
N LEU A 398 -10.41 -12.02 -6.26
CA LEU A 398 -10.27 -11.55 -7.64
C LEU A 398 -11.57 -11.72 -8.42
N ALA A 399 -12.28 -12.84 -8.24
CA ALA A 399 -13.56 -13.08 -8.90
C ALA A 399 -14.64 -12.08 -8.46
N ASP A 400 -14.71 -11.76 -7.16
CA ASP A 400 -15.65 -10.76 -6.65
C ASP A 400 -15.31 -9.33 -7.13
N CYS A 401 -14.02 -8.96 -7.13
CA CYS A 401 -13.55 -7.70 -7.73
C CYS A 401 -13.95 -7.62 -9.21
N SER A 402 -13.69 -8.68 -9.97
CA SER A 402 -13.98 -8.75 -11.41
C SER A 402 -15.47 -8.59 -11.69
N ARG A 403 -16.32 -9.22 -10.86
CA ARG A 403 -17.79 -9.09 -10.93
C ARG A 403 -18.22 -7.64 -10.72
N SER A 404 -17.67 -6.99 -9.71
CA SER A 404 -17.98 -5.59 -9.37
C SER A 404 -17.53 -4.61 -10.48
N CYS A 405 -16.46 -4.92 -11.20
CA CYS A 405 -15.97 -4.16 -12.35
C CYS A 405 -16.66 -4.50 -13.70
N GLY A 406 -17.67 -5.38 -13.70
CA GLY A 406 -18.37 -5.80 -14.93
C GLY A 406 -17.60 -6.79 -15.82
N ARG A 407 -16.48 -7.35 -15.33
CA ARG A 407 -15.65 -8.38 -15.98
C ARG A 407 -15.81 -9.75 -15.32
N GLY A 408 -17.01 -10.06 -14.81
CA GLY A 408 -17.27 -11.27 -14.04
C GLY A 408 -16.90 -12.58 -14.78
N GLU A 409 -17.03 -12.61 -16.10
CA GLU A 409 -16.66 -13.78 -16.92
C GLU A 409 -15.16 -14.11 -16.85
N ASP A 410 -14.29 -13.10 -16.82
CA ASP A 410 -12.84 -13.30 -16.81
C ASP A 410 -12.40 -13.89 -15.46
N GLY A 411 -12.90 -13.32 -14.37
CA GLY A 411 -12.65 -13.82 -13.01
C GLY A 411 -13.21 -15.23 -12.79
N LEU A 412 -14.43 -15.49 -13.27
CA LEU A 412 -15.05 -16.81 -13.21
C LEU A 412 -14.23 -17.85 -14.00
N GLY A 413 -13.84 -17.52 -15.23
CA GLY A 413 -13.06 -18.40 -16.10
C GLY A 413 -11.72 -18.80 -15.47
N ARG A 414 -11.01 -17.85 -14.85
CA ARG A 414 -9.76 -18.14 -14.14
C ARG A 414 -9.96 -19.07 -12.94
N CYS A 415 -10.98 -18.84 -12.12
CA CYS A 415 -11.22 -19.69 -10.96
C CYS A 415 -11.65 -21.11 -11.36
N LEU A 416 -12.42 -21.27 -12.45
CA LEU A 416 -12.75 -22.59 -13.01
C LEU A 416 -11.50 -23.34 -13.50
N LEU A 417 -10.56 -22.64 -14.15
CA LEU A 417 -9.27 -23.22 -14.56
C LEU A 417 -8.43 -23.63 -13.35
N ALA A 418 -8.40 -22.81 -12.29
CA ALA A 418 -7.69 -23.14 -11.05
C ALA A 418 -8.30 -24.36 -10.36
N ALA A 419 -9.63 -24.44 -10.25
CA ALA A 419 -10.33 -25.60 -9.72
C ALA A 419 -10.02 -26.88 -10.53
N GLU A 420 -9.93 -26.76 -11.85
CA GLU A 420 -9.52 -27.88 -12.70
C GLU A 420 -8.08 -28.33 -12.44
N SER A 421 -7.15 -27.39 -12.20
CA SER A 421 -5.77 -27.69 -11.85
C SER A 421 -5.67 -28.40 -10.49
N LEU A 422 -6.38 -27.89 -9.49
CA LEU A 422 -6.47 -28.51 -8.16
C LEU A 422 -7.00 -29.95 -8.21
N ASP A 423 -8.06 -30.20 -9.00
CA ASP A 423 -8.57 -31.56 -9.24
C ASP A 423 -7.52 -32.48 -9.91
N ARG A 424 -6.76 -31.96 -10.88
CA ARG A 424 -5.67 -32.72 -11.52
C ARG A 424 -4.52 -33.05 -10.57
N GLU A 425 -4.21 -32.15 -9.63
CA GLU A 425 -3.21 -32.36 -8.56
C GLU A 425 -3.71 -33.29 -7.45
N GLY A 426 -5.00 -33.65 -7.45
CA GLY A 426 -5.63 -34.49 -6.42
C GLY A 426 -6.05 -33.72 -5.17
N ARG A 427 -5.93 -32.39 -5.16
CA ARG A 427 -6.33 -31.47 -4.08
C ARG A 427 -7.84 -31.16 -4.17
N LYS A 428 -8.65 -32.20 -4.07
CA LYS A 428 -10.09 -32.13 -4.34
C LYS A 428 -10.89 -31.29 -3.34
N GLU A 429 -10.48 -31.32 -2.07
CA GLU A 429 -11.18 -30.53 -1.03
C GLU A 429 -11.04 -29.04 -1.31
N GLU A 430 -9.85 -28.59 -1.68
CA GLU A 430 -9.58 -27.20 -2.08
C GLU A 430 -10.31 -26.83 -3.38
N ALA A 431 -10.33 -27.73 -4.37
CA ALA A 431 -11.11 -27.53 -5.59
C ALA A 431 -12.62 -27.41 -5.30
N LEU A 432 -13.14 -28.20 -4.36
CA LEU A 432 -14.53 -28.17 -3.95
C LEU A 432 -14.85 -26.85 -3.23
N HIS A 433 -14.02 -26.45 -2.27
CA HIS A 433 -14.22 -25.22 -1.50
C HIS A 433 -14.18 -23.98 -2.40
N LEU A 434 -13.23 -23.93 -3.35
CA LEU A 434 -13.18 -22.89 -4.40
C LEU A 434 -14.46 -22.83 -5.23
N LEU A 435 -14.97 -23.98 -5.70
CA LEU A 435 -16.20 -24.03 -6.51
C LEU A 435 -17.45 -23.67 -5.71
N GLU A 436 -17.51 -24.05 -4.43
CA GLU A 436 -18.61 -23.67 -3.53
C GLU A 436 -18.58 -22.16 -3.23
N GLY A 437 -17.39 -21.57 -3.06
CA GLY A 437 -17.23 -20.11 -2.97
C GLY A 437 -17.68 -19.39 -4.25
N LEU A 438 -17.35 -19.94 -5.43
CA LEU A 438 -17.82 -19.39 -6.72
C LEU A 438 -19.34 -19.50 -6.89
N GLU A 439 -19.97 -20.58 -6.42
CA GLU A 439 -21.43 -20.74 -6.47
C GLU A 439 -22.13 -19.65 -5.65
N GLN A 440 -21.56 -19.24 -4.52
CA GLN A 440 -22.06 -18.12 -3.72
C GLN A 440 -21.90 -16.77 -4.43
N LEU A 441 -20.76 -16.53 -5.08
CA LEU A 441 -20.49 -15.29 -5.81
C LEU A 441 -21.32 -15.18 -7.11
N PHE A 442 -21.58 -16.30 -7.77
CA PHE A 442 -22.26 -16.38 -9.06
C PHE A 442 -23.38 -17.45 -9.04
N PRO A 443 -24.50 -17.19 -8.34
CA PRO A 443 -25.58 -18.16 -8.22
C PRO A 443 -26.24 -18.46 -9.57
N GLY A 444 -26.51 -19.75 -9.84
CA GLY A 444 -27.21 -20.21 -11.04
C GLY A 444 -26.36 -20.31 -12.31
N ARG A 445 -25.02 -20.24 -12.19
CA ARG A 445 -24.11 -20.43 -13.33
C ARG A 445 -23.91 -21.91 -13.63
N LYS A 446 -24.33 -22.32 -14.82
CA LYS A 446 -24.26 -23.72 -15.29
C LYS A 446 -22.84 -24.28 -15.30
N GLU A 447 -21.84 -23.42 -15.58
CA GLU A 447 -20.44 -23.84 -15.59
C GLU A 447 -19.96 -24.28 -14.21
N VAL A 448 -20.34 -23.54 -13.15
CA VAL A 448 -19.99 -23.83 -11.76
C VAL A 448 -20.76 -25.05 -11.26
N GLU A 449 -22.08 -25.11 -11.49
CA GLU A 449 -22.92 -26.25 -11.13
C GLU A 449 -22.43 -27.55 -11.77
N GLY A 450 -22.08 -27.50 -13.06
CA GLY A 450 -21.54 -28.63 -13.80
C GLY A 450 -20.19 -29.09 -13.25
N ALA A 451 -19.30 -28.16 -12.89
CA ALA A 451 -18.00 -28.47 -12.30
C ALA A 451 -18.16 -29.11 -10.91
N LEU A 452 -19.05 -28.57 -10.05
CA LEU A 452 -19.37 -29.14 -8.73
C LEU A 452 -19.94 -30.56 -8.84
N GLU A 453 -20.89 -30.78 -9.75
CA GLU A 453 -21.44 -32.11 -10.00
C GLU A 453 -20.38 -33.11 -10.45
N ASP A 454 -19.51 -32.71 -11.37
CA ASP A 454 -18.48 -33.58 -11.92
C ASP A 454 -17.46 -33.98 -10.85
N LEU A 455 -17.09 -33.04 -9.96
CA LEU A 455 -16.18 -33.25 -8.84
C LEU A 455 -16.82 -34.16 -7.77
N ARG A 456 -18.03 -33.84 -7.31
CA ARG A 456 -18.77 -34.62 -6.29
C ARG A 456 -19.04 -36.06 -6.75
N ASN A 457 -19.41 -36.25 -8.01
CA ASN A 457 -19.76 -37.58 -8.54
C ASN A 457 -18.56 -38.44 -8.95
N HIS A 458 -17.34 -37.95 -8.77
CA HIS A 458 -16.09 -38.63 -9.16
C HIS A 458 -16.12 -39.08 -10.64
N ARG A 459 -16.82 -38.32 -11.51
CA ARG A 459 -17.04 -38.74 -12.91
C ARG A 459 -15.72 -38.86 -13.67
N ARG A 460 -14.74 -38.00 -13.35
CA ARG A 460 -13.38 -38.05 -13.92
C ARG A 460 -12.62 -39.32 -13.55
N GLU A 461 -12.59 -39.71 -12.28
CA GLU A 461 -11.94 -40.95 -11.85
C GLU A 461 -12.59 -42.18 -12.50
N LYS A 462 -13.92 -42.21 -12.56
CA LYS A 462 -14.65 -43.28 -13.25
C LYS A 462 -14.28 -43.34 -14.73
N ARG A 463 -14.18 -42.19 -15.42
CA ARG A 463 -13.74 -42.10 -16.83
C ARG A 463 -12.28 -42.54 -17.00
N MET A 464 -11.36 -42.13 -16.13
CA MET A 464 -9.95 -42.51 -16.20
C MET A 464 -9.74 -44.00 -15.88
N ALA A 465 -10.42 -44.53 -14.88
CA ALA A 465 -10.39 -45.96 -14.53
C ALA A 465 -10.95 -46.81 -15.67
N MET A 466 -12.06 -46.38 -16.29
CA MET A 466 -12.62 -47.04 -17.46
C MET A 466 -11.66 -47.01 -18.66
N ARG A 467 -11.01 -45.88 -18.95
CA ARG A 467 -9.99 -45.78 -20.01
C ARG A 467 -8.79 -46.70 -19.74
N LYS A 468 -8.25 -46.72 -18.51
CA LYS A 468 -7.17 -47.64 -18.13
C LYS A 468 -7.57 -49.11 -18.31
N ARG A 469 -8.81 -49.48 -17.94
CA ARG A 469 -9.35 -50.84 -18.14
C ARG A 469 -9.47 -51.19 -19.63
N LEU A 470 -9.95 -50.27 -20.46
CA LEU A 470 -10.09 -50.49 -21.91
C LEU A 470 -8.72 -50.67 -22.60
N ILE A 471 -7.75 -49.84 -22.26
CA ILE A 471 -6.37 -49.95 -22.77
C ILE A 471 -5.72 -51.27 -22.31
N GLY A 472 -5.91 -51.64 -21.05
CA GLY A 472 -5.44 -52.92 -20.52
C GLY A 472 -6.04 -54.12 -21.24
N LEU A 473 -7.35 -54.06 -21.54
CA LEU A 473 -8.05 -55.10 -22.30
C LEU A 473 -7.53 -55.22 -23.73
N SER A 474 -7.29 -54.10 -24.42
CA SER A 474 -6.76 -54.12 -25.80
C SER A 474 -5.32 -54.62 -25.89
N LEU A 475 -4.49 -54.32 -24.89
CA LEU A 475 -3.13 -54.86 -24.80
C LEU A 475 -3.15 -56.37 -24.54
N ALA A 476 -4.06 -56.83 -23.65
CA ALA A 476 -4.22 -58.25 -23.36
C ALA A 476 -4.70 -59.05 -24.58
N THR A 477 -5.63 -58.51 -25.37
CA THR A 477 -6.09 -59.17 -26.61
C THR A 477 -5.01 -59.22 -27.69
N LEU A 478 -4.21 -58.16 -27.84
CA LEU A 478 -3.07 -58.15 -28.76
C LEU A 478 -2.01 -59.20 -28.35
N ALA A 479 -1.66 -59.26 -27.06
CA ALA A 479 -0.73 -60.26 -26.54
C ALA A 479 -1.26 -61.69 -26.72
N GLY A 480 -2.55 -61.90 -26.46
CA GLY A 480 -3.22 -63.20 -26.64
C GLY A 480 -3.23 -63.66 -28.10
N THR A 481 -3.53 -62.76 -29.05
CA THR A 481 -3.53 -63.11 -30.49
C THR A 481 -2.13 -63.43 -31.01
N LEU A 482 -1.11 -62.68 -30.57
CA LEU A 482 0.28 -62.96 -30.90
C LEU A 482 0.74 -64.32 -30.34
N LEU A 483 0.39 -64.63 -29.09
CA LEU A 483 0.71 -65.91 -28.47
C LEU A 483 0.03 -67.08 -29.20
N LEU A 484 -1.25 -66.92 -29.57
CA LEU A 484 -1.98 -67.93 -30.35
C LEU A 484 -1.31 -68.17 -31.71
N LEU A 485 -0.89 -67.11 -32.41
CA LEU A 485 -0.19 -67.20 -33.68
C LEU A 485 1.14 -67.96 -33.55
N ILE A 486 1.91 -67.69 -32.49
CA ILE A 486 3.15 -68.42 -32.18
C ILE A 486 2.86 -69.90 -31.92
N LEU A 487 1.84 -70.22 -31.13
CA LEU A 487 1.47 -71.61 -30.82
C LEU A 487 1.01 -72.38 -32.06
N VAL A 488 0.20 -71.75 -32.92
CA VAL A 488 -0.29 -72.36 -34.16
C VAL A 488 0.84 -72.60 -35.16
N THR A 489 1.74 -71.61 -35.34
CA THR A 489 2.90 -71.77 -36.23
C THR A 489 3.86 -72.85 -35.73
N GLU A 490 4.09 -72.92 -34.42
CA GLU A 490 4.92 -73.93 -33.77
C GLU A 490 4.28 -75.34 -33.83
N GLY A 491 2.97 -75.45 -33.64
CA GLY A 491 2.23 -76.70 -33.80
C GLY A 491 2.28 -77.25 -35.22
N MET A 492 2.05 -76.38 -36.21
CA MET A 492 2.19 -76.74 -37.63
C MET A 492 3.61 -77.17 -37.98
N PHE A 493 4.63 -76.49 -37.44
CA PHE A 493 6.02 -76.87 -37.63
C PHE A 493 6.30 -78.28 -37.10
N ARG A 494 5.91 -78.57 -35.85
CA ARG A 494 6.11 -79.90 -35.25
C ARG A 494 5.41 -81.00 -36.04
N ALA A 495 4.20 -80.76 -36.52
CA ALA A 495 3.46 -81.72 -37.34
C ALA A 495 4.13 -81.98 -38.70
N ARG A 496 4.75 -80.96 -39.32
CA ARG A 496 5.52 -81.12 -40.57
C ARG A 496 6.86 -81.81 -40.32
N LEU A 497 7.58 -81.42 -39.26
CA LEU A 497 8.83 -82.06 -38.86
C LEU A 497 8.64 -83.55 -38.55
N GLY A 498 7.55 -83.92 -37.87
CA GLY A 498 7.20 -85.33 -37.63
C GLY A 498 6.99 -86.12 -38.92
N ARG A 499 6.34 -85.53 -39.94
CA ARG A 499 6.17 -86.17 -41.25
C ARG A 499 7.49 -86.35 -41.99
N SER A 500 8.36 -85.33 -42.00
CA SER A 500 9.67 -85.45 -42.64
C SER A 500 10.62 -86.39 -41.88
N LEU A 501 10.52 -86.51 -40.55
CA LEU A 501 11.27 -87.51 -39.80
C LEU A 501 10.95 -88.96 -40.22
N ALA A 502 9.72 -89.23 -40.67
CA ALA A 502 9.32 -90.54 -41.15
C ALA A 502 9.97 -90.92 -42.51
N SER A 503 10.23 -89.94 -43.39
CA SER A 503 10.91 -90.16 -44.68
C SER A 503 12.43 -90.13 -44.58
N LEU A 504 12.99 -89.43 -43.59
CA LEU A 504 14.45 -89.28 -43.43
C LEU A 504 15.19 -90.58 -43.16
N GLY A 505 14.67 -91.45 -42.29
CA GLY A 505 15.31 -92.74 -41.97
C GLY A 505 15.51 -93.65 -43.19
N PRO A 506 14.44 -93.93 -43.97
CA PRO A 506 14.54 -94.69 -45.21
C PRO A 506 15.46 -94.04 -46.26
N ASN A 507 15.40 -92.71 -46.41
CA ASN A 507 16.22 -91.99 -47.38
C ASN A 507 17.72 -92.07 -47.04
N ILE A 508 18.09 -91.98 -45.76
CA ILE A 508 19.48 -92.17 -45.32
C ILE A 508 19.91 -93.64 -45.50
N GLY A 509 19.04 -94.60 -45.16
CA GLY A 509 19.34 -96.03 -45.30
C GLY A 509 19.52 -96.50 -46.75
N GLN A 510 18.86 -95.84 -47.71
CA GLN A 510 18.93 -96.17 -49.14
C GLN A 510 20.01 -95.39 -49.90
N GLY A 511 20.88 -94.65 -49.22
CA GLY A 511 21.93 -93.90 -49.88
C GLY A 511 21.42 -92.64 -50.60
N ARG A 512 20.41 -91.95 -50.06
CA ARG A 512 19.76 -90.75 -50.64
C ARG A 512 19.85 -89.53 -49.71
N ALA A 513 20.98 -89.34 -49.02
CA ALA A 513 21.20 -88.19 -48.13
C ALA A 513 20.98 -86.81 -48.77
N LEU A 514 21.22 -86.63 -50.08
CA LEU A 514 20.98 -85.34 -50.75
C LEU A 514 19.48 -85.00 -50.87
N GLU A 515 18.61 -85.99 -51.09
CA GLU A 515 17.16 -85.80 -51.11
C GLU A 515 16.62 -85.46 -49.71
N ALA A 516 17.19 -86.12 -48.68
CA ALA A 516 16.91 -85.83 -47.28
C ALA A 516 17.32 -84.39 -46.87
N LEU A 517 18.41 -83.86 -47.42
CA LEU A 517 18.82 -82.46 -47.18
C LEU A 517 17.86 -81.46 -47.84
N ALA A 518 17.48 -81.71 -49.10
CA ALA A 518 16.52 -80.87 -49.80
C ALA A 518 15.16 -80.82 -49.08
N GLU A 519 14.71 -81.94 -48.50
CA GLU A 519 13.47 -81.99 -47.71
C GLU A 519 13.56 -81.15 -46.42
N LEU A 520 14.70 -81.23 -45.71
CA LEU A 520 14.96 -80.43 -44.50
C LEU A 520 15.05 -78.93 -44.80
N ASP A 521 15.71 -78.56 -45.91
CA ASP A 521 15.87 -77.17 -46.31
C ASP A 521 14.54 -76.58 -46.81
N ALA A 522 13.73 -77.35 -47.53
CA ALA A 522 12.36 -76.97 -47.89
C ALA A 522 11.46 -76.78 -46.65
N LEU A 523 11.65 -77.61 -45.61
CA LEU A 523 10.94 -77.45 -44.35
C LEU A 523 11.38 -76.17 -43.62
N ARG A 524 12.68 -75.87 -43.56
CA ARG A 524 13.22 -74.64 -42.96
C ARG A 524 12.70 -73.38 -43.64
N ALA A 525 12.69 -73.36 -44.98
CA ALA A 525 12.19 -72.21 -45.75
C ALA A 525 10.70 -71.92 -45.50
N ARG A 526 9.90 -72.96 -45.20
CA ARG A 526 8.45 -72.85 -44.91
C ARG A 526 8.14 -72.53 -43.45
N SER A 527 9.15 -72.46 -42.57
CA SER A 527 8.97 -72.32 -41.13
C SER A 527 10.06 -71.46 -40.47
N THR A 528 10.30 -70.30 -41.08
CA THR A 528 11.38 -69.36 -40.74
C THR A 528 11.36 -68.90 -39.27
N PHE A 529 10.18 -68.84 -38.64
CA PHE A 529 9.99 -68.28 -37.29
C PHE A 529 9.62 -69.33 -36.24
N SER A 530 9.91 -70.62 -36.46
CA SER A 530 9.64 -71.66 -35.45
C SER A 530 10.65 -71.62 -34.30
N LEU A 531 10.13 -71.69 -33.07
CA LEU A 531 10.93 -71.79 -31.84
C LEU A 531 11.69 -73.13 -31.76
N SER A 532 11.19 -74.19 -32.40
CA SER A 532 11.88 -75.48 -32.51
C SER A 532 12.78 -75.61 -33.75
N GLY A 533 13.08 -74.52 -34.46
CA GLY A 533 13.91 -74.54 -35.67
C GLY A 533 15.30 -75.15 -35.46
N TRP A 534 15.89 -75.02 -34.27
CA TRP A 534 17.18 -75.62 -33.92
C TRP A 534 17.22 -77.16 -34.09
N LYS A 535 16.07 -77.85 -34.01
CA LYS A 535 15.98 -79.30 -34.24
C LYS A 535 16.29 -79.66 -35.71
N LEU A 536 15.88 -78.81 -36.66
CA LEU A 536 16.23 -78.97 -38.08
C LEU A 536 17.74 -78.87 -38.27
N ASP A 537 18.37 -77.89 -37.62
CA ASP A 537 19.82 -77.65 -37.77
C ASP A 537 20.63 -78.87 -37.28
N ARG A 538 20.17 -79.50 -36.19
CA ARG A 538 20.75 -80.76 -35.67
C ARG A 538 20.53 -81.94 -36.63
N LEU A 539 19.32 -82.09 -37.19
CA LEU A 539 19.02 -83.16 -38.15
C LEU A 539 19.82 -82.99 -39.44
N ARG A 540 19.87 -81.78 -39.99
CA ARG A 540 20.64 -81.41 -41.19
C ARG A 540 22.11 -81.78 -41.05
N LYS A 541 22.72 -81.50 -39.89
CA LYS A 541 24.10 -81.89 -39.59
C LYS A 541 24.27 -83.42 -39.61
N GLY A 542 23.32 -84.17 -39.05
CA GLY A 542 23.33 -85.64 -39.10
C GLY A 542 23.20 -86.19 -40.52
N VAL A 543 22.32 -85.63 -41.35
CA VAL A 543 22.17 -86.03 -42.76
C VAL A 543 23.42 -85.70 -43.57
N LEU A 544 24.06 -84.55 -43.35
CA LEU A 544 25.35 -84.20 -43.97
C LEU A 544 26.45 -85.20 -43.61
N GLN A 545 26.52 -85.63 -42.34
CA GLN A 545 27.47 -86.68 -41.91
C GLN A 545 27.22 -88.01 -42.63
N ALA A 546 25.96 -88.42 -42.75
CA ALA A 546 25.58 -89.63 -43.47
C ALA A 546 25.92 -89.52 -44.97
N GLY A 547 25.64 -88.38 -45.61
CA GLY A 547 25.97 -88.15 -47.01
C GLY A 547 27.48 -88.19 -47.29
N VAL A 548 28.31 -87.69 -46.38
CA VAL A 548 29.78 -87.80 -46.49
C VAL A 548 30.22 -89.26 -46.40
N ALA A 549 29.65 -90.04 -45.47
CA ALA A 549 29.93 -91.47 -45.35
C ALA A 549 29.49 -92.26 -46.59
N GLU A 550 28.34 -91.92 -47.19
CA GLU A 550 27.88 -92.49 -48.46
C GLU A 550 28.86 -92.19 -49.61
N ALA A 551 29.36 -90.95 -49.71
CA ALA A 551 30.32 -90.57 -50.75
C ALA A 551 31.65 -91.34 -50.61
N GLU A 552 32.16 -91.50 -49.38
CA GLU A 552 33.35 -92.31 -49.09
C GLU A 552 33.12 -93.80 -49.38
N ALA A 553 31.93 -94.32 -49.08
CA ALA A 553 31.57 -95.70 -49.41
C ALA A 553 31.55 -95.95 -50.92
N LEU A 554 30.99 -95.02 -51.70
CA LEU A 554 31.00 -95.08 -53.17
C LEU A 554 32.44 -95.05 -53.74
N GLU A 555 33.33 -94.26 -53.13
CA GLU A 555 34.75 -94.25 -53.52
C GLU A 555 35.42 -95.60 -53.24
N LYS A 556 35.16 -96.21 -52.07
CA LYS A 556 35.71 -97.52 -51.70
C LYS A 556 35.25 -98.67 -52.60
N VAL A 557 34.02 -98.61 -53.12
CA VAL A 557 33.46 -99.63 -54.03
C VAL A 557 33.84 -99.37 -55.51
N GLY A 558 34.69 -98.36 -55.79
CA GLY A 558 35.24 -98.09 -57.13
C GLY A 558 34.35 -97.23 -58.02
N LEU A 559 33.23 -96.71 -57.51
CA LEU A 559 32.29 -95.83 -58.25
C LEU A 559 32.75 -94.36 -58.19
N HIS A 560 33.97 -94.09 -58.68
CA HIS A 560 34.66 -92.80 -58.49
C HIS A 560 33.89 -91.59 -59.06
N LYS A 561 33.27 -91.72 -60.25
CA LYS A 561 32.46 -90.63 -60.84
C LYS A 561 31.25 -90.25 -59.97
N ALA A 562 30.58 -91.24 -59.38
CA ALA A 562 29.41 -91.01 -58.51
C ALA A 562 29.83 -90.41 -57.17
N ALA A 563 30.93 -90.88 -56.58
CA ALA A 563 31.52 -90.34 -55.36
C ALA A 563 31.93 -88.86 -55.55
N LEU A 564 32.61 -88.53 -56.67
CA LEU A 564 33.04 -87.18 -57.00
C LEU A 564 31.86 -86.21 -57.17
N ALA A 565 30.82 -86.63 -57.90
CA ALA A 565 29.62 -85.80 -58.10
C ALA A 565 28.93 -85.49 -56.76
N ARG A 566 28.80 -86.50 -55.89
CA ARG A 566 28.16 -86.36 -54.57
C ARG A 566 29.00 -85.52 -53.60
N ALA A 567 30.32 -85.70 -53.62
CA ALA A 567 31.25 -84.92 -52.82
C ALA A 567 31.25 -83.43 -53.20
N LYS A 568 31.11 -83.08 -54.49
CA LYS A 568 30.99 -81.68 -54.93
C LYS A 568 29.73 -81.00 -54.36
N VAL A 569 28.59 -81.69 -54.43
CA VAL A 569 27.32 -81.14 -53.91
C VAL A 569 27.38 -80.99 -52.39
N LEU A 570 27.82 -82.02 -51.65
CA LEU A 570 27.95 -81.94 -50.19
C LEU A 570 28.98 -80.89 -49.73
N MET A 571 30.05 -80.68 -50.50
CA MET A 571 31.05 -79.68 -50.18
C MET A 571 30.48 -78.25 -50.28
N ALA A 572 29.56 -78.00 -51.22
CA ALA A 572 28.87 -76.71 -51.34
C ALA A 572 27.95 -76.43 -50.13
N GLU A 573 27.33 -77.48 -49.57
CA GLU A 573 26.40 -77.39 -48.43
C GLU A 573 27.05 -77.21 -47.06
N LEU A 574 28.37 -77.43 -46.97
CA LEU A 574 29.14 -77.35 -45.73
C LEU A 574 29.82 -75.97 -45.57
N PRO A 575 29.83 -75.38 -44.36
CA PRO A 575 30.61 -74.19 -44.05
C PRO A 575 32.10 -74.35 -44.38
N LYS A 576 32.80 -73.26 -44.73
CA LYS A 576 34.23 -73.29 -45.10
C LYS A 576 35.15 -73.94 -44.07
N LYS A 577 34.80 -73.88 -42.78
CA LYS A 577 35.57 -74.43 -41.66
C LYS A 577 35.03 -75.76 -41.11
N ASP A 578 34.06 -76.39 -41.78
CA ASP A 578 33.47 -77.64 -41.27
C ASP A 578 34.47 -78.82 -41.42
N PRO A 579 34.74 -79.60 -40.35
CA PRO A 579 35.66 -80.74 -40.41
C PRO A 579 35.26 -81.81 -41.43
N LEU A 580 33.98 -81.89 -41.82
CA LEU A 580 33.54 -82.80 -42.88
C LEU A 580 34.08 -82.43 -44.27
N ARG A 581 34.45 -81.18 -44.52
CA ARG A 581 35.06 -80.78 -45.80
C ARG A 581 36.42 -81.44 -46.05
N LEU A 582 37.21 -81.66 -45.00
CA LEU A 582 38.50 -82.38 -45.08
C LEU A 582 38.34 -83.84 -45.52
N ARG A 583 37.20 -84.44 -45.19
CA ARG A 583 36.87 -85.81 -45.63
C ARG A 583 36.52 -85.83 -47.11
N LEU A 584 35.67 -84.91 -47.55
CA LEU A 584 35.28 -84.79 -48.96
C LEU A 584 36.44 -84.35 -49.87
N SER A 585 37.39 -83.55 -49.38
CA SER A 585 38.54 -83.11 -50.19
C SER A 585 39.44 -84.27 -50.61
N ARG A 586 39.48 -85.36 -49.84
CA ARG A 586 40.21 -86.59 -50.21
C ARG A 586 39.58 -87.31 -51.41
N ILE A 587 38.26 -87.20 -51.55
CA ILE A 587 37.50 -87.76 -52.69
C ILE A 587 37.66 -86.87 -53.92
N LEU A 588 37.77 -85.54 -53.73
CA LEU A 588 37.83 -84.54 -54.80
C LEU A 588 39.24 -84.25 -55.33
N SER A 589 40.30 -84.64 -54.60
CA SER A 589 41.67 -84.55 -55.10
C SER A 589 41.89 -85.53 -56.25
N PRO A 590 42.48 -85.11 -57.38
CA PRO A 590 42.83 -86.03 -58.45
C PRO A 590 43.81 -87.08 -57.92
N ARG A 591 43.49 -88.37 -58.10
CA ARG A 591 44.45 -89.46 -57.90
C ARG A 591 45.36 -89.60 -59.11
#